data_AF-A0A7Y4UKV6-F1
#
_entry.id   AF-A0A7Y4UKV6-F1
#
_cell.length_a   1.000
_cell.length_b   1.000
_cell.length_c   1.000
_cell.angle_alpha   90.00
_cell.angle_beta   90.00
_cell.angle_gamma   90.00
#
_symmetry.space_group_name_H-M   'P 1'
#
loop_
_entity.id
_entity.type
_entity.pdbx_description
1 polymer ?
#
loop_
_entity_poly.entity_id
_entity_poly.type
_entity_poly.pdbx_seq_one_letter_code
_entity_poly.pdbx_strand_id
1 'polypeptide(L)' 'MKIAILGTRGIPANYGGFETFAEQLGVRLAARGHQVT' A
#
# COMPACT_ATOMS: atom_id res chain seq x y z
N MET A 1 -13.35 0.40 6.41
CA MET A 1 -13.54 0.42 4.94
C MET A 1 -12.59 -0.57 4.31
N LYS A 2 -12.96 -1.20 3.19
CA LYS A 2 -12.09 -2.10 2.41
C LYS A 2 -11.48 -1.31 1.26
N ILE A 3 -10.16 -1.31 1.15
CA ILE A 3 -9.40 -0.52 0.17
C ILE A 3 -8.46 -1.47 -0.56
N ALA A 4 -8.56 -1.53 -1.89
CA ALA A 4 -7.63 -2.29 -2.72
C ALA A 4 -6.60 -1.36 -3.36
N ILE A 5 -5.30 -1.63 -3.17
CA ILE A 5 -4.21 -0.91 -3.84
C ILE A 5 -3.68 -1.80 -4.97
N LEU A 6 -4.08 -1.49 -6.20
CA LEU A 6 -3.67 -2.25 -7.37
C LEU A 6 -2.41 -1.64 -7.99
N GLY A 7 -1.39 -2.48 -8.10
CA GLY A 7 -0.15 -2.19 -8.81
C GLY A 7 0.32 -3.43 -9.57
N THR A 8 1.29 -3.26 -10.47
CA THR A 8 1.90 -4.37 -11.20
C THR A 8 2.96 -5.12 -10.39
N ARG A 9 3.30 -4.61 -9.20
CA ARG A 9 4.34 -5.13 -8.31
C ARG A 9 3.88 -5.07 -6.85
N GLY A 10 4.42 -5.95 -6.02
CA GLY A 10 4.10 -6.06 -4.59
C GLY A 10 4.95 -5.17 -3.70
N ILE A 11 4.66 -5.25 -2.39
CA ILE A 11 5.41 -4.64 -1.28
C ILE A 11 6.26 -5.76 -0.64
N PRO A 12 7.54 -5.54 -0.25
CA PRO A 12 8.24 -4.25 -0.10
C PRO A 12 8.67 -3.59 -1.41
N ALA A 13 8.82 -2.27 -1.39
CA ALA A 13 9.21 -1.48 -2.57
C ALA A 13 10.69 -1.70 -2.93
N ASN A 14 10.96 -2.12 -4.17
CA ASN A 14 12.32 -2.39 -4.66
C ASN A 14 12.83 -1.35 -5.65
N TYR A 15 11.92 -0.64 -6.35
CA TYR A 15 12.28 0.31 -7.41
C TYR A 15 11.90 1.75 -7.09
N GLY A 16 11.24 2.00 -5.97
CA GLY A 16 10.77 3.32 -5.58
C GLY A 16 9.44 3.71 -6.22
N GLY A 17 9.19 5.02 -6.35
CA GLY A 17 8.03 5.57 -7.06
C GLY A 17 6.69 5.11 -6.47
N PHE A 18 5.83 4.53 -7.33
CA PHE A 18 4.51 4.06 -6.91
C PHE A 18 4.59 2.96 -5.83
N GLU A 19 5.60 2.10 -5.87
CA GLU A 19 5.76 1.03 -4.87
C GLU A 19 5.96 1.61 -3.47
N THR A 20 6.82 2.62 -3.33
CA THR A 20 7.05 3.31 -2.04
C THR A 20 5.80 4.05 -1.57
N PHE A 21 5.04 4.64 -2.49
CA PHE A 21 3.76 5.25 -2.16
C PHE A 21 2.76 4.20 -1.63
N ALA A 22 2.60 3.08 -2.35
CA ALA A 22 1.69 2.00 -1.97
C ALA A 22 2.06 1.41 -0.59
N GLU A 23 3.35 1.21 -0.33
CA GLU A 23 3.88 0.72 0.94
C GLU A 23 3.57 1.69 2.10
N GLN A 24 3.94 2.96 1.96
CA GLN A 24 3.72 3.97 3.01
C GLN A 24 2.24 4.25 3.25
N LEU A 25 1.44 4.35 2.19
CA LEU A 25 0.01 4.60 2.28
C LEU A 25 -0.70 3.40 2.90
N GLY A 26 -0.40 2.19 2.44
CA GLY A 26 -1.02 0.95 2.93
C GLY A 26 -0.84 0.78 4.43
N VAL A 27 0.39 0.96 4.94
CA VAL A 27 0.68 0.89 6.38
C VAL A 27 -0.12 1.93 7.17
N ARG A 28 -0.19 3.18 6.70
CA ARG A 28 -0.93 4.26 7.39
C ARG A 28 -2.44 4.04 7.36
N LEU A 29 -2.99 3.51 6.27
CA LEU A 29 -4.41 3.17 6.17
C LEU A 29 -4.76 1.99 7.07
N ALA A 30 -3.91 0.96 7.13
CA ALA A 30 -4.06 -0.15 8.05
C ALA A 30 -4.01 0.32 9.51
N ALA A 31 -3.07 1.21 9.85
CA ALA A 31 -2.98 1.82 11.19
C ALA A 31 -4.22 2.65 11.58
N ARG A 32 -4.96 3.18 10.58
CA ARG A 32 -6.25 3.88 10.79
C ARG A 32 -7.46 2.93 10.87
N GLY A 33 -7.24 1.60 10.88
CA GLY A 33 -8.30 0.60 10.98
C GLY A 33 -8.99 0.28 9.65
N HIS A 34 -8.39 0.62 8.52
CA HIS A 34 -8.88 0.19 7.21
C HIS A 34 -8.34 -1.20 6.86
N GLN A 35 -9.17 -2.02 6.19
CA GLN A 35 -8.72 -3.29 5.63
C GLN A 35 -8.13 -2.99 4.24
N VAL A 36 -6.82 -3.08 4.11
CA VAL A 36 -6.08 -2.83 2.86
C VAL A 36 -5.68 -4.16 2.23
N THR A 37 -5.79 -4.28 0.91
CA THR A 37 -5.35 -5.47 0.14
C THR A 37 -4.68 -5.05 -1.16
#